data_AF-A0A957HIZ6-F1
#
_entry.id   AF-A0A957HIZ6-F1
#
_cell.length_a   1.000
_cell.length_b   1.000
_cell.length_c   1.000
_cell.angle_alpha   90.00
_cell.angle_beta   90.00
_cell.angle_gamma   90.00
#
_symmetry.space_group_name_H-M   'P 1'
#
loop_
_entity.id
_entity.type
_entity.pdbx_description
1 polymer ?
#
loop_
_entity_poly.entity_id
_entity_poly.type
_entity_poly.pdbx_seq_one_letter_code
_entity_poly.pdbx_strand_id
1 'polypeptide(L)'
;FGFIAVARYDSINSFLMPSILITLTLSVPLVDYLGFWRSPLLYLHPVQAMLLLLKGAFAPIAVWQMVYGVLYAALWIGLLFRISERIFYRFIVLQPAQT
;
A
#
# COMPACT_ATOMS: atom_id res chain seq x y z
N PHE A 1 5.37 -0.31 1.74
CA PHE A 1 4.72 -0.90 2.94
C PHE A 1 5.68 -1.80 3.72
N GLY A 2 6.51 -2.63 3.09
CA GLY A 2 7.43 -3.55 3.77
C GLY A 2 8.29 -2.90 4.86
N PHE A 3 8.95 -1.78 4.54
CA PHE A 3 9.73 -1.01 5.53
C PHE A 3 8.88 -0.53 6.73
N ILE A 4 7.75 0.13 6.46
CA ILE A 4 6.80 0.61 7.48
C ILE A 4 6.33 -0.53 8.41
N ALA A 5 6.10 -1.70 7.84
CA ALA A 5 5.58 -2.85 8.56
C ALA A 5 6.67 -3.54 9.38
N VAL A 6 7.87 -3.76 8.83
CA VAL A 6 8.98 -4.47 9.47
C VAL A 6 9.67 -3.63 10.54
N ALA A 7 9.86 -2.33 10.31
CA ALA A 7 10.62 -1.44 11.21
C ALA A 7 10.02 -1.28 12.63
N ARG A 8 8.86 -1.90 12.89
CA ARG A 8 8.16 -1.89 14.18
C ARG A 8 8.32 -3.20 14.96
N TYR A 9 9.00 -4.20 14.40
CA TYR A 9 9.18 -5.51 15.02
C TYR A 9 10.67 -5.81 15.21
N ASP A 10 11.02 -6.30 16.40
CA ASP A 10 12.41 -6.60 16.76
C ASP A 10 12.94 -7.91 16.17
N SER A 11 12.05 -8.77 15.63
CA SER A 11 12.44 -10.05 15.01
C SER A 11 11.58 -10.41 13.81
N ILE A 12 12.17 -11.17 12.87
CA ILE A 12 11.47 -11.70 11.69
C ILE A 12 10.26 -12.55 12.11
N ASN A 13 10.42 -13.39 13.14
CA ASN A 13 9.37 -14.31 13.56
C ASN A 13 8.13 -13.56 14.09
N SER A 14 8.36 -12.45 14.82
CA SER A 14 7.30 -11.55 15.28
C SER A 14 6.60 -10.81 14.12
N PHE A 15 7.28 -10.63 12.98
CA PHE A 15 6.73 -9.98 11.79
C PHE A 15 5.91 -10.94 10.90
N LEU A 16 6.19 -12.25 10.92
CA LEU A 16 5.55 -13.22 10.02
C LEU A 16 4.02 -13.19 10.13
N MET A 17 3.47 -13.34 11.34
CA MET A 17 2.01 -13.34 11.55
C MET A 17 1.35 -12.02 11.10
N PRO A 18 1.82 -10.82 11.53
CA PRO A 18 1.32 -9.55 11.02
C PRO A 18 1.45 -9.37 9.50
N SER A 19 2.54 -9.86 8.90
CA SER A 19 2.80 -9.70 7.47
C SER A 19 1.77 -10.40 6.60
N ILE A 20 1.24 -11.55 7.07
CA ILE A 20 0.17 -12.29 6.39
C ILE A 20 -1.09 -11.44 6.34
N LEU A 21 -1.51 -10.86 7.47
CA LEU A 21 -2.70 -10.03 7.54
C LEU A 21 -2.58 -8.76 6.69
N ILE A 22 -1.41 -8.11 6.71
CA ILE A 22 -1.14 -6.92 5.90
C ILE A 22 -1.19 -7.29 4.41
N THR A 23 -0.53 -8.38 4.02
CA THR A 23 -0.47 -8.83 2.62
C THR A 23 -1.85 -9.22 2.12
N LEU A 24 -2.62 -9.97 2.93
CA LEU A 24 -3.98 -10.35 2.59
C LEU A 24 -4.88 -9.13 2.40
N THR A 25 -4.80 -8.14 3.30
CA THR A 25 -5.55 -6.88 3.20
C THR A 25 -5.19 -6.13 1.92
N LEU A 26 -3.90 -6.02 1.61
CA LEU A 26 -3.45 -5.35 0.38
C LEU A 26 -3.84 -6.09 -0.90
N SER A 27 -4.10 -7.40 -0.80
CA SER A 27 -4.50 -8.26 -1.91
C SER A 27 -6.00 -8.21 -2.20
N VAL A 28 -6.83 -7.67 -1.29
CA VAL A 28 -8.29 -7.59 -1.45
C VAL A 28 -8.74 -7.01 -2.80
N PRO A 29 -8.14 -5.94 -3.36
CA PRO A 29 -8.59 -5.38 -4.63
C PRO A 29 -8.37 -6.29 -5.83
N LEU A 30 -7.53 -7.34 -5.71
CA LEU A 30 -7.41 -8.36 -6.74
C LEU A 30 -8.73 -9.09 -6.97
N VAL A 31 -9.55 -9.25 -5.94
CA VAL A 31 -10.88 -9.90 -6.06
C VAL A 31 -11.80 -9.12 -7.00
N ASP A 32 -11.76 -7.79 -6.93
CA ASP A 32 -12.50 -6.90 -7.83
C ASP A 32 -11.89 -6.86 -9.23
N TYR A 33 -10.56 -6.79 -9.31
CA TYR A 33 -9.84 -6.82 -10.57
C TYR A 33 -10.10 -8.11 -11.38
N LEU A 34 -10.15 -9.26 -10.70
CA LEU A 34 -10.45 -10.57 -11.29
C LEU A 34 -11.95 -10.76 -11.59
N GLY A 35 -12.81 -9.85 -11.15
CA GLY A 35 -14.24 -9.87 -11.44
C GLY A 35 -15.10 -10.74 -10.52
N PHE A 36 -14.54 -11.26 -9.41
CA PHE A 36 -15.28 -12.10 -8.47
C PHE A 36 -16.28 -11.30 -7.62
N TRP A 37 -15.95 -10.05 -7.26
CA TRP A 37 -16.83 -9.19 -6.48
C TRP A 37 -16.52 -7.72 -6.73
N ARG A 38 -17.55 -6.92 -7.04
CA ARG A 38 -17.40 -5.48 -7.27
C ARG A 38 -17.86 -4.65 -6.09
N SER A 39 -16.99 -3.77 -5.60
CA SER A 39 -17.33 -2.84 -4.52
C SER A 39 -16.73 -1.45 -4.77
N PRO A 40 -17.54 -0.37 -4.78
CA PRO A 40 -17.05 0.99 -4.94
C PRO A 40 -16.05 1.41 -3.86
N LEU A 41 -16.12 0.80 -2.67
CA LEU A 41 -15.21 1.08 -1.55
C LEU A 41 -13.76 0.71 -1.89
N LEU A 42 -13.53 -0.22 -2.81
CA LEU A 42 -12.19 -0.64 -3.20
C LEU A 42 -11.43 0.45 -3.95
N TYR A 43 -12.13 1.45 -4.52
CA TYR A 43 -11.45 2.61 -5.11
C TYR A 43 -10.67 3.43 -4.07
N LEU A 44 -11.06 3.39 -2.79
CA LEU A 44 -10.28 4.02 -1.71
C LEU A 44 -9.01 3.23 -1.34
N HIS A 45 -8.86 2.01 -1.84
CA HIS A 45 -7.71 1.19 -1.53
C HIS A 45 -6.49 1.61 -2.36
N PRO A 46 -5.29 1.76 -1.76
CA PRO A 46 -4.09 2.24 -2.47
C PRO A 46 -3.72 1.41 -3.70
N VAL A 47 -3.87 0.08 -3.61
CA VAL A 47 -3.54 -0.85 -4.71
C VAL A 47 -4.51 -0.73 -5.89
N GLN A 48 -5.76 -0.28 -5.67
CA GLN A 48 -6.76 -0.22 -6.72
C GLN A 48 -6.41 0.80 -7.81
N ALA A 49 -5.84 1.96 -7.44
CA ALA A 49 -5.40 2.95 -8.42
C ALA A 49 -4.31 2.38 -9.36
N MET A 50 -3.39 1.58 -8.82
CA MET A 50 -2.36 0.94 -9.65
C MET A 50 -2.95 -0.14 -10.55
N LEU A 51 -3.90 -0.94 -10.05
CA LEU A 51 -4.62 -1.93 -10.87
C LEU A 51 -5.46 -1.27 -11.98
N LEU A 52 -6.06 -0.11 -11.73
CA LEU A 52 -6.80 0.67 -12.71
C LEU A 52 -5.89 1.17 -13.85
N LEU A 53 -4.71 1.71 -13.51
CA LEU A 53 -3.72 2.13 -14.49
C LEU A 53 -3.14 0.93 -15.27
N LEU A 54 -2.89 -0.19 -14.59
CA LEU A 54 -2.45 -1.44 -15.21
C LEU A 54 -3.49 -1.94 -16.23
N LYS A 55 -4.77 -1.90 -15.88
CA LYS A 55 -5.86 -2.21 -16.81
C LYS A 55 -5.82 -1.32 -18.05
N GLY A 56 -5.53 -0.03 -17.87
CA GLY A 56 -5.33 0.95 -18.93
C GLY A 56 -4.22 0.61 -19.93
N ALA A 57 -3.24 -0.20 -19.53
CA ALA A 57 -2.18 -0.66 -20.43
C ALA A 57 -2.64 -1.75 -21.40
N PHE A 58 -3.66 -2.54 -21.04
CA PHE A 58 -4.16 -3.66 -21.85
C PHE A 58 -5.50 -3.36 -22.53
N ALA A 59 -6.27 -2.41 -22.00
CA ALA A 59 -7.56 -2.01 -22.54
C ALA A 59 -7.76 -0.51 -22.38
N PRO A 60 -8.46 0.16 -23.33
CA PRO A 60 -8.73 1.58 -23.21
C PRO A 60 -9.56 1.88 -21.96
N ILE A 61 -9.05 2.80 -21.14
CA ILE A 61 -9.74 3.37 -19.98
C ILE A 61 -10.12 4.83 -20.26
N ALA A 62 -11.14 5.33 -19.57
CA ALA A 62 -11.53 6.73 -19.74
C ALA A 62 -10.44 7.67 -19.22
N VAL A 63 -10.26 8.84 -19.85
CA VAL A 63 -9.22 9.82 -19.47
C VAL A 63 -9.32 10.22 -17.99
N TRP A 64 -10.54 10.38 -17.46
CA TRP A 64 -10.75 10.70 -16.05
C TRP A 64 -10.27 9.57 -15.11
N GLN A 65 -10.32 8.30 -15.53
CA GLN A 65 -9.82 7.16 -14.76
C GLN A 65 -8.29 7.18 -14.69
N MET A 66 -7.65 7.62 -15.78
CA MET A 66 -6.20 7.81 -15.82
C MET A 66 -5.77 8.95 -14.89
N VAL A 67 -6.43 10.11 -14.96
CA VAL A 67 -6.17 11.25 -14.07
C VAL A 67 -6.39 10.85 -12.61
N TYR A 68 -7.50 10.16 -12.31
CA TYR A 68 -7.79 9.61 -10.99
C TYR A 68 -6.67 8.68 -10.51
N GLY A 69 -6.28 7.69 -11.33
CA GLY A 69 -5.26 6.71 -10.95
C GLY A 69 -3.92 7.36 -10.64
N VAL A 70 -3.49 8.34 -11.45
CA VAL A 70 -2.23 9.06 -11.26
C VAL A 70 -2.27 9.92 -9.99
N LEU A 71 -3.30 10.76 -9.82
CA LEU A 71 -3.42 11.62 -8.65
C LEU A 71 -3.55 10.82 -7.35
N TYR A 72 -4.33 9.75 -7.38
CA TYR A 72 -4.54 8.90 -6.22
C TYR A 72 -3.29 8.10 -5.85
N ALA A 73 -2.56 7.60 -6.84
CA ALA A 73 -1.25 6.96 -6.61
C ALA A 73 -0.25 7.96 -5.99
N ALA A 74 -0.16 9.19 -6.53
CA ALA A 74 0.71 10.22 -5.99
C ALA A 74 0.34 10.60 -4.54
N LEU A 75 -0.96 10.70 -4.24
CA LEU A 75 -1.46 10.96 -2.88
C LEU A 75 -1.01 9.86 -1.91
N TRP A 76 -1.20 8.59 -2.26
CA TRP A 76 -0.79 7.47 -1.41
C TRP A 76 0.72 7.36 -1.26
N ILE A 77 1.49 7.61 -2.31
CA ILE A 77 2.96 7.67 -2.24
C ILE A 77 3.38 8.75 -1.26
N GLY A 78 2.82 9.97 -1.36
CA GLY A 78 3.15 11.06 -0.44
C GLY A 78 2.76 10.75 1.02
N LEU A 79 1.59 10.16 1.24
CA LEU A 79 1.15 9.75 2.58
C LEU A 79 2.05 8.67 3.18
N LEU A 80 2.35 7.62 2.41
CA LEU A 80 3.21 6.53 2.85
C LEU A 80 4.65 7.00 3.06
N PHE A 81 5.14 7.92 2.24
CA PHE A 81 6.46 8.53 2.42
C PHE A 81 6.54 9.24 3.77
N ARG A 82 5.56 10.08 4.11
CA ARG A 82 5.52 10.76 5.42
C ARG A 82 5.40 9.80 6.61
N ILE A 83 4.62 8.74 6.48
CA ILE A 83 4.51 7.72 7.52
C ILE A 83 5.85 7.00 7.68
N SER A 84 6.50 6.63 6.56
CA SER A 84 7.80 5.98 6.54
C SER A 84 8.87 6.84 7.20
N GLU A 85 8.90 8.13 6.88
CA GLU A 85 9.81 9.11 7.46
C GLU A 85 9.63 9.20 8.99
N ARG A 86 8.38 9.34 9.46
CA ARG A 86 8.10 9.36 10.91
C ARG A 86 8.53 8.08 11.63
N ILE A 87 8.31 6.93 11.02
CA ILE A 87 8.71 5.62 11.59
C ILE A 87 10.23 5.50 11.60
N PHE A 88 10.90 5.91 10.51
CA PHE A 88 12.35 5.92 10.42
C PHE A 88 12.98 6.76 11.55
N TYR A 89 12.53 8.00 11.74
CA TYR A 89 13.05 8.84 12.82
C TYR A 89 12.79 8.25 14.21
N ARG A 90 11.59 7.71 14.43
CA ARG A 90 11.20 7.17 15.74
C ARG A 90 11.94 5.89 16.12
N PHE A 91 12.10 4.96 15.18
CA PHE A 91 12.60 3.61 15.47
C PHE A 91 14.08 3.43 15.12
N ILE A 92 14.66 4.26 14.24
CA ILE A 92 16.08 4.12 13.85
C ILE A 92 16.92 5.25 14.42
N VAL A 93 16.45 6.50 14.36
CA VAL A 93 17.24 7.66 14.79
C VAL A 93 17.18 7.91 16.30
N LEU A 94 16.00 7.74 16.91
CA LEU A 94 15.78 8.01 18.34
C LEU A 94 16.05 6.80 19.25
N GLN A 95 16.45 5.65 18.69
CA GLN A 95 16.70 4.46 19.50
C GLN A 95 18.06 4.65 20.23
N PRO A 96 18.08 4.72 21.57
CA PRO A 96 19.33 4.84 22.31
C PRO A 96 20.15 3.57 22.05
N ALA A 97 21.44 3.73 21.76
CA ALA A 97 22.39 2.63 21.73
C ALA A 97 22.25 1.88 23.07
N GLN A 98 21.72 0.66 23.02
CA GLN A 98 21.71 -0.22 24.18
C GLN A 98 23.16 -0.66 24.41
N THR A 99 23.87 0.08 25.26
CA THR A 99 25.15 -0.29 25.87
C THR A 99 24.94 -1.31 26.97
#